data_AF-I5B247-F1
#
_entry.id   AF-I5B247-F1
#
_cell.length_a   1.000
_cell.length_b   1.000
_cell.length_c   1.000
_cell.angle_alpha   90.00
_cell.angle_beta   90.00
_cell.angle_gamma   90.00
#
_symmetry.space_group_name_H-M   'P 1'
#
loop_
_entity.id
_entity.type
_entity.pdbx_description
1 polymer ?
#
loop_
_entity_poly.entity_id
_entity_poly.type
_entity_poly.pdbx_seq_one_letter_code
_entity_poly.pdbx_strand_id
1 'polypeptide(L)'
;MKKRLQTTEDLSMFEIVMENNPLDSQREIVEKLGIPRSTLRHWLKRKNAIDAAPEVIEFFESPVGTAFLHRLVLGVHFSFSLCSPCGIRPICLYLELTGLNHFVASSYGSQQKVSVAMEDEASAFAVQEEVWLSEGM
;
A
#
# COMPACT_ATOMS: atom_id res chain seq x y z
N MET A 1 -4.54 2.08 -3.28
CA MET A 1 -3.12 1.66 -3.33
C MET A 1 -2.28 2.37 -4.39
N LYS A 2 -2.77 2.54 -5.63
CA LYS A 2 -2.00 3.10 -6.77
C LYS A 2 -1.18 4.36 -6.44
N LYS A 3 -1.76 5.33 -5.73
CA LYS A 3 -1.08 6.56 -5.32
C LYS A 3 0.15 6.32 -4.43
N ARG A 4 0.12 5.31 -3.55
CA ARG A 4 1.24 5.00 -2.65
C ARG A 4 2.37 4.30 -3.39
N LEU A 5 2.05 3.41 -4.32
CA LEU A 5 3.06 2.74 -5.15
C LEU A 5 3.85 3.79 -5.97
N GLN A 6 3.16 4.73 -6.60
CA GLN A 6 3.81 5.86 -7.29
C GLN A 6 4.70 6.67 -6.34
N THR A 7 4.21 6.99 -5.14
CA THR A 7 5.03 7.69 -4.13
C THR A 7 6.30 6.93 -3.77
N THR A 8 6.25 5.60 -3.63
CA THR A 8 7.44 4.80 -3.31
C THR A 8 8.39 4.67 -4.50
N GLU A 9 7.88 4.67 -5.73
CA GLU A 9 8.69 4.73 -6.95
C GLU A 9 9.40 6.08 -7.07
N ASP A 10 8.69 7.19 -6.85
CA ASP A 10 9.23 8.54 -6.86
C ASP A 10 10.32 8.73 -5.79
N LEU A 11 10.11 8.19 -4.59
CA LEU A 11 11.10 8.21 -3.50
C LEU A 11 12.33 7.37 -3.82
N SER A 12 12.14 6.16 -4.36
CA SER A 12 13.24 5.30 -4.78
C SER A 12 14.06 5.96 -5.89
N MET A 13 13.40 6.58 -6.87
CA MET A 13 14.06 7.34 -7.93
C MET A 13 14.84 8.54 -7.38
N PHE A 14 14.26 9.26 -6.41
CA PHE A 14 14.95 10.36 -5.72
C PHE A 14 16.21 9.88 -4.99
N GLU A 15 16.13 8.77 -4.24
CA GLU A 15 17.27 8.19 -3.52
C GLU A 15 18.39 7.79 -4.50
N ILE A 16 18.04 7.13 -5.61
CA ILE A 16 18.99 6.74 -6.67
C ILE A 16 19.66 7.96 -7.32
N VAL A 17 18.90 9.01 -7.63
CA VAL A 17 19.45 10.21 -8.29
C VAL A 17 20.38 10.98 -7.35
N MET A 18 20.04 11.07 -6.05
CA MET A 18 20.91 11.66 -5.03
C MET A 18 22.22 10.88 -4.87
N GLU A 19 22.17 9.54 -4.84
CA GLU A 19 23.36 8.70 -4.71
C GLU A 19 24.28 8.83 -5.93
N ASN A 20 23.71 8.92 -7.13
CA ASN A 20 24.47 9.09 -8.37
C ASN A 20 24.96 10.54 -8.61
N ASN A 21 24.44 11.54 -7.90
CA ASN A 21 24.79 12.95 -8.06
C ASN A 21 25.04 13.61 -6.69
N PRO A 22 26.11 13.21 -5.96
CA PRO A 22 26.33 13.65 -4.58
C PRO A 22 26.63 15.15 -4.42
N LEU A 23 26.93 15.85 -5.52
CA LEU A 23 27.19 17.29 -5.56
C LEU A 23 25.93 18.11 -5.84
N ASP A 24 24.86 17.48 -6.36
CA ASP A 24 23.61 18.18 -6.63
C ASP A 24 22.88 18.42 -5.31
N SER A 25 22.30 19.61 -5.17
CA SER A 25 21.45 19.91 -4.03
C SER A 25 20.13 19.12 -4.13
N GLN A 26 19.55 18.75 -2.97
CA GLN A 26 18.19 18.17 -2.94
C GLN A 26 17.17 19.04 -3.72
N ARG A 27 17.39 20.36 -3.78
CA ARG A 27 16.55 21.28 -4.53
C ARG A 27 16.59 21.01 -6.03
N GLU A 28 17.78 20.85 -6.60
CA GLU A 28 17.97 20.62 -8.05
C GLU A 28 17.41 19.27 -8.47
N ILE A 29 17.61 18.22 -7.66
CA ILE A 29 17.09 16.88 -7.97
C ILE A 29 15.57 16.86 -7.92
N VAL A 30 14.97 17.51 -6.94
CA VAL A 30 13.51 17.57 -6.79
C VAL A 30 12.85 18.37 -7.93
N GLU A 31 13.52 19.41 -8.41
CA GLU A 31 13.10 20.17 -9.60
C GLU A 31 13.18 19.32 -10.87
N LYS A 32 14.27 18.54 -11.04
CA LYS A 32 14.42 17.58 -12.16
C LYS A 32 13.36 16.47 -12.15
N LEU A 33 12.95 16.00 -10.97
CA LEU A 33 11.95 14.94 -10.80
C LEU A 33 10.50 15.47 -10.82
N GLY A 34 10.28 16.79 -10.85
CA GLY A 34 8.94 17.38 -10.86
C GLY A 34 8.16 17.18 -9.55
N ILE A 35 8.83 16.84 -8.45
CA ILE A 35 8.19 16.60 -7.15
C ILE A 35 8.12 17.93 -6.38
N PRO A 36 6.99 18.35 -5.80
CA PRO A 36 7.00 19.52 -4.93
C PRO A 36 7.82 19.28 -3.65
N ARG A 37 8.74 20.19 -3.29
CA ARG A 37 9.59 20.07 -2.09
C ARG A 37 8.82 19.83 -0.79
N SER A 38 7.64 20.46 -0.64
CA SER A 38 6.77 20.26 0.52
C SER A 38 6.26 18.83 0.62
N THR A 39 5.97 18.19 -0.52
CA THR A 39 5.55 16.79 -0.64
C THR A 39 6.68 15.85 -0.25
N LEU A 40 7.89 16.03 -0.81
CA LEU A 40 9.05 15.21 -0.45
C LEU A 40 9.34 15.30 1.06
N ARG A 41 9.36 16.51 1.62
CA ARG A 41 9.60 16.71 3.05
C ARG A 41 8.54 16.02 3.91
N HIS A 42 7.29 16.06 3.49
CA HIS A 42 6.22 15.34 4.18
C HIS A 42 6.42 13.82 4.14
N TRP A 43 6.83 13.26 3.00
CA TRP A 43 7.12 11.84 2.87
C TRP A 43 8.31 11.38 3.70
N LEU A 44 9.43 12.12 3.66
CA LEU A 44 10.61 11.84 4.49
C LEU A 44 10.29 11.94 5.98
N LYS A 45 9.54 12.98 6.39
CA LYS A 45 9.11 13.12 7.79
C LYS A 45 8.27 11.92 8.24
N ARG A 46 7.38 11.41 7.37
CA ARG A 46 6.58 10.23 7.66
C ARG A 46 7.45 8.97 7.78
N LYS A 47 8.37 8.74 6.82
CA LYS A 47 9.30 7.59 6.81
C LYS A 47 10.14 7.55 8.09
N ASN A 48 10.67 8.70 8.52
CA ASN A 48 11.50 8.84 9.71
C ASN A 48 10.72 8.76 11.05
N ALA A 49 9.38 8.84 11.01
CA ALA A 49 8.53 8.76 12.20
C ALA A 49 7.99 7.33 12.45
N ILE A 50 8.32 6.38 11.57
CA ILE A 50 7.90 4.98 11.72
C ILE A 50 8.75 4.34 12.81
N ASP A 51 8.08 3.74 13.80
CA ASP A 51 8.70 2.98 14.87
C ASP A 51 8.91 1.52 14.44
N ALA A 52 9.96 1.29 13.67
CA ALA A 52 10.38 -0.04 13.22
C ALA A 52 11.89 -0.06 12.94
N ALA A 53 12.48 -1.26 12.81
CA ALA A 53 13.88 -1.39 12.40
C ALA A 53 14.10 -0.76 11.00
N PRO A 54 15.24 -0.09 10.76
CA PRO A 54 15.53 0.59 9.49
C PRO A 54 15.33 -0.30 8.25
N GLU A 55 15.75 -1.56 8.31
CA GLU A 55 15.66 -2.54 7.22
C GLU A 55 14.20 -2.89 6.91
N VAL A 56 13.35 -2.92 7.94
CA VAL A 56 11.90 -3.17 7.80
C VAL A 56 11.23 -1.97 7.14
N ILE A 57 11.62 -0.76 7.55
CA ILE A 57 11.12 0.49 6.94
C ILE A 57 11.52 0.55 5.48
N GLU A 58 12.79 0.32 5.18
CA GLU A 58 13.33 0.33 3.82
C GLU A 58 12.62 -0.68 2.92
N PHE A 59 12.43 -1.91 3.42
CA PHE A 59 11.68 -2.92 2.67
C PHE A 59 10.25 -2.47 2.40
N PHE A 60 9.46 -2.14 3.43
CA PHE A 60 8.04 -1.84 3.25
C PHE A 60 7.74 -0.50 2.56
N GLU A 61 8.66 0.46 2.60
CA GLU A 61 8.58 1.72 1.85
C GLU A 61 9.22 1.62 0.45
N SER A 62 9.77 0.47 0.07
CA SER A 62 10.15 0.21 -1.33
C SER A 62 8.92 -0.12 -2.20
N PRO A 63 9.03 0.01 -3.54
CA PRO A 63 7.97 -0.43 -4.45
C PRO A 63 7.60 -1.92 -4.27
N VAL A 64 8.62 -2.76 -4.06
CA VAL A 64 8.45 -4.21 -3.86
C VAL A 64 7.70 -4.51 -2.57
N GLY A 65 8.09 -3.87 -1.46
CA GLY A 65 7.41 -4.01 -0.17
C GLY A 65 5.99 -3.45 -0.19
N THR A 66 5.76 -2.35 -0.90
CA THR A 66 4.41 -1.78 -1.06
C THR A 66 3.51 -2.72 -1.87
N ALA A 67 4.02 -3.34 -2.94
CA ALA A 67 3.30 -4.36 -3.69
C ALA A 67 3.03 -5.63 -2.86
N PHE A 68 3.96 -6.00 -1.99
CA PHE A 68 3.75 -7.07 -1.01
C PHE A 68 2.65 -6.72 -0.01
N LEU A 69 2.70 -5.54 0.62
CA LEU A 69 1.67 -5.06 1.55
C LEU A 69 0.28 -5.01 0.90
N HIS A 70 0.20 -4.65 -0.38
CA HIS A 70 -1.05 -4.69 -1.14
C HIS A 70 -1.66 -6.09 -1.16
N ARG A 71 -0.86 -7.08 -1.58
CA ARG A 71 -1.30 -8.47 -1.64
C ARG A 71 -1.64 -9.00 -0.26
N LEU A 72 -0.87 -8.63 0.76
CA LEU A 72 -1.11 -9.03 2.15
C LEU A 72 -2.45 -8.50 2.65
N VAL A 73 -2.74 -7.19 2.47
CA VAL A 73 -4.01 -6.59 2.89
C VAL A 73 -5.18 -7.26 2.16
N LEU A 74 -5.07 -7.50 0.85
CA LEU A 74 -6.10 -8.22 0.10
C LEU A 74 -6.29 -9.65 0.58
N GLY A 75 -5.21 -10.37 0.90
CA GLY A 75 -5.27 -11.73 1.44
C GLY A 75 -5.92 -11.80 2.82
N VAL A 76 -5.69 -10.78 3.67
CA VAL A 76 -6.37 -10.65 4.97
C VAL A 76 -7.87 -10.45 4.76
N HIS A 77 -8.28 -9.52 3.88
CA HIS A 77 -9.72 -9.34 3.57
C HIS A 77 -10.34 -10.59 2.95
N PHE A 78 -9.64 -11.26 2.03
CA PHE A 78 -10.13 -12.51 1.44
C PHE A 78 -10.41 -13.57 2.50
N SER A 79 -9.42 -13.86 3.34
CA SER A 79 -9.50 -14.93 4.33
C SER A 79 -10.48 -14.61 5.47
N PHE A 80 -10.57 -13.35 5.88
CA PHE A 80 -11.42 -12.93 6.99
C PHE A 80 -12.85 -12.66 6.55
N SER A 81 -13.07 -11.99 5.42
CA SER A 81 -14.40 -11.52 5.01
C SER A 81 -15.12 -12.49 4.06
N LEU A 82 -14.38 -13.18 3.16
CA LEU A 82 -15.01 -14.07 2.16
C LEU A 82 -14.92 -15.55 2.54
N CYS A 83 -13.81 -15.99 3.12
CA CYS A 83 -13.65 -17.39 3.55
C CYS A 83 -14.19 -17.65 4.96
N SER A 84 -14.39 -16.61 5.76
CA SER A 84 -14.82 -16.71 7.16
C SER A 84 -15.91 -15.67 7.46
N PRO A 85 -16.76 -15.87 8.48
CA PRO A 85 -17.79 -14.90 8.85
C PRO A 85 -17.21 -13.78 9.74
N CYS A 86 -16.04 -13.23 9.42
CA CYS A 86 -15.43 -12.17 10.22
C CYS A 86 -15.79 -10.79 9.65
N GLY A 87 -16.02 -9.83 10.56
CA GLY A 87 -16.16 -8.44 10.18
C GLY A 87 -14.83 -7.71 10.06
N ILE A 88 -14.89 -6.42 9.75
CA ILE A 88 -13.72 -5.53 9.57
C ILE A 88 -12.90 -5.35 10.87
N ARG A 89 -13.53 -5.43 12.06
CA ARG A 89 -12.86 -5.17 13.34
C ARG A 89 -11.68 -6.13 13.60
N PRO A 90 -11.82 -7.46 13.41
CA PRO A 90 -10.70 -8.40 13.41
C PRO A 90 -9.55 -8.02 12.47
N ILE A 91 -9.84 -7.47 11.29
CA ILE A 91 -8.82 -7.03 10.33
C ILE A 91 -8.05 -5.82 10.89
N CYS A 92 -8.75 -4.83 11.43
CA CYS A 92 -8.12 -3.68 12.08
C CYS A 92 -7.20 -4.13 13.22
N LEU A 93 -7.68 -5.03 14.08
CA LEU A 93 -6.91 -5.61 15.18
C LEU A 93 -5.69 -6.39 14.68
N TYR A 94 -5.83 -7.19 13.63
CA TYR A 94 -4.72 -7.93 13.03
C TYR A 94 -3.59 -6.99 12.57
N LEU A 95 -3.95 -5.89 11.92
CA LEU A 95 -2.98 -4.89 11.46
C LEU A 95 -2.27 -4.17 12.62
N GLU A 96 -2.97 -3.97 13.75
CA GLU A 96 -2.37 -3.40 14.95
C GLU A 96 -1.44 -4.39 15.66
N LEU A 97 -1.87 -5.64 15.85
CA LEU A 97 -1.09 -6.67 16.54
C LEU A 97 0.19 -7.06 15.79
N THR A 98 0.18 -6.95 14.46
CA THR A 98 1.34 -7.22 13.61
C THR A 98 2.28 -6.01 13.46
N GLY A 99 1.91 -4.84 13.98
CA GLY A 99 2.63 -3.59 13.75
C GLY A 99 2.52 -3.06 12.32
N LEU A 100 1.72 -3.70 11.46
CA LEU A 100 1.54 -3.27 10.08
C LEU A 100 0.76 -1.96 9.97
N ASN A 101 0.07 -1.53 11.03
CA ASN A 101 -0.57 -0.22 11.13
C ASN A 101 0.40 0.97 10.94
N HIS A 102 1.72 0.75 11.10
CA HIS A 102 2.73 1.75 10.74
C HIS A 102 2.89 1.93 9.22
N PHE A 103 2.59 0.87 8.45
CA PHE A 103 2.77 0.82 7.01
C PHE A 103 1.44 0.81 6.25
N VAL A 104 0.32 0.40 6.83
CA VAL A 104 -0.99 0.40 6.19
C VAL A 104 -2.02 1.03 7.11
N ALA A 105 -3.02 1.69 6.55
CA ALA A 105 -4.03 2.37 7.38
C ALA A 105 -4.91 1.35 8.10
N SER A 106 -4.80 1.19 9.42
CA SER A 106 -5.58 0.20 10.18
C SER A 106 -6.99 0.64 10.57
N SER A 107 -7.34 1.92 10.38
CA SER A 107 -8.63 2.46 10.84
C SER A 107 -9.83 1.76 10.20
N TYR A 108 -10.94 1.67 10.94
CA TYR A 108 -12.17 1.04 10.45
C TYR A 108 -12.63 1.63 9.11
N GLY A 109 -12.68 2.96 9.00
CA GLY A 109 -13.13 3.61 7.76
C GLY A 109 -12.18 3.37 6.58
N SER A 110 -10.88 3.18 6.83
CA SER A 110 -9.93 2.80 5.77
C SER A 110 -10.16 1.36 5.31
N GLN A 111 -10.34 0.44 6.27
CA GLN A 111 -10.52 -0.98 5.98
C GLN A 111 -11.91 -1.29 5.41
N GLN A 112 -12.95 -0.56 5.82
CA GLN A 112 -14.29 -0.67 5.23
C GLN A 112 -14.28 -0.38 3.74
N LYS A 113 -13.53 0.64 3.29
CA LYS A 113 -13.41 0.95 1.85
C LYS A 113 -12.78 -0.21 1.06
N VAL A 114 -11.85 -0.94 1.66
CA VAL A 114 -11.22 -2.11 1.04
C VAL A 114 -12.21 -3.28 1.01
N SER A 115 -12.93 -3.53 2.11
CA SER A 115 -13.95 -4.60 2.19
C SER A 115 -15.03 -4.42 1.13
N VAL A 116 -15.60 -3.21 1.02
CA VAL A 116 -16.64 -2.91 0.02
C VAL A 116 -16.13 -3.13 -1.40
N ALA A 117 -14.95 -2.59 -1.73
CA ALA A 117 -14.36 -2.80 -3.05
C ALA A 117 -14.09 -4.28 -3.36
N MET A 118 -13.76 -5.07 -2.34
CA MET A 118 -13.53 -6.50 -2.49
C MET A 118 -14.84 -7.29 -2.70
N GLU A 119 -15.91 -6.93 -1.99
CA GLU A 119 -17.24 -7.51 -2.17
C GLU A 119 -17.81 -7.18 -3.56
N ASP A 120 -17.62 -5.95 -4.03
CA ASP A 120 -18.02 -5.51 -5.38
C ASP A 120 -17.30 -6.33 -6.46
N GLU A 121 -15.98 -6.51 -6.35
CA GLU A 121 -15.20 -7.31 -7.30
C GLU A 121 -15.54 -8.80 -7.24
N ALA A 122 -15.77 -9.36 -6.04
CA ALA A 122 -16.20 -10.75 -5.90
C ALA A 122 -17.59 -10.97 -6.53
N SER A 123 -18.50 -10.02 -6.37
CA SER A 123 -19.84 -10.06 -6.98
C SER A 123 -19.75 -9.95 -8.50
N ALA A 124 -18.92 -9.04 -9.03
CA ALA A 124 -18.69 -8.91 -10.46
C ALA A 124 -18.09 -10.18 -11.07
N PHE A 125 -17.15 -10.80 -10.38
CA PHE A 125 -16.57 -12.09 -10.77
C PHE A 125 -17.63 -13.21 -10.78
N ALA A 126 -18.49 -13.28 -9.76
CA ALA A 126 -19.57 -14.27 -9.70
C ALA A 126 -20.54 -14.16 -10.90
N VAL A 127 -20.91 -12.94 -11.29
CA VAL A 127 -21.74 -12.69 -12.47
C VAL A 127 -21.04 -13.13 -13.75
N GLN A 128 -19.74 -12.88 -13.87
CA GLN A 128 -18.96 -13.36 -15.01
C GLN A 128 -18.97 -14.89 -15.05
N GLU A 129 -18.60 -15.56 -13.96
CA GLU A 129 -18.57 -17.02 -13.89
C GLU A 129 -19.91 -17.66 -14.23
N GLU A 130 -21.04 -17.07 -13.80
CA GLU A 130 -22.37 -17.58 -14.13
C GLU A 130 -22.63 -17.60 -15.65
N VAL A 131 -22.23 -16.54 -16.37
CA VAL A 131 -22.34 -16.50 -17.84
C VAL A 131 -21.50 -17.60 -18.47
N TRP A 132 -20.24 -17.72 -18.06
CA TRP A 132 -19.33 -18.73 -18.60
C TRP A 132 -19.82 -20.16 -18.35
N LEU A 133 -20.33 -20.44 -17.15
CA LEU A 133 -20.89 -21.74 -16.79
C LEU A 133 -22.20 -22.03 -17.53
N SER A 134 -22.98 -21.00 -17.87
CA SER A 134 -24.21 -21.16 -18.66
C SER A 134 -23.96 -21.44 -20.15
N GLU A 135 -22.84 -20.94 -20.71
CA GLU A 135 -22.45 -21.16 -22.10
C GLU A 135 -21.71 -22.50 -22.33
N GLY A 136 -21.13 -23.07 -21.27
CA GLY A 136 -20.42 -24.36 -21.28
C GLY A 136 -21.30 -25.60 -21.02
N MET A 137 -22.61 -25.42 -20.82
CA MET A 137 -23.65 -26.47 -20.78
C MET A 137 -24.52 -26.43 -22.03
#